data_AF-A0A9P5AIR1-F1
#
_entry.id   AF-A0A9P5AIR1-F1
#
_cell.length_a   1.000
_cell.length_b   1.000
_cell.length_c   1.000
_cell.angle_alpha   90.00
_cell.angle_beta   90.00
_cell.angle_gamma   90.00
#
_symmetry.space_group_name_H-M   'P 1'
#
loop_
_entity.id
_entity.type
_entity.pdbx_description
1 polymer ?
#
loop_
_entity_poly.entity_id
_entity_poly.type
_entity_poly.pdbx_seq_one_letter_code
_entity_poly.pdbx_strand_id
1 'polypeptide(L)'
;MGINRVVQFQFKPNIGSDAIDKVNLSITSSLKQGITHAFVIQFDSPEDRDYYALKDPVHLAVVAELGPLVEKVQIIDLPRN
;
A
#
# COMPACT_ATOMS: atom_id res chain seq x y z
N MET A 1 -1.29 22.42 6.86
CA MET A 1 -0.05 21.66 7.14
C MET A 1 0.02 20.56 6.11
N GLY A 2 1.18 20.38 5.45
CA GLY A 2 1.31 19.35 4.42
C GLY A 2 1.27 17.94 5.04
N ILE A 3 0.92 16.94 4.25
CA ILE A 3 0.84 15.54 4.69
C ILE A 3 1.55 14.66 3.67
N ASN A 4 2.43 13.79 4.15
CA ASN A 4 2.97 12.71 3.35
C ASN A 4 2.21 11.43 3.69
N ARG A 5 1.47 10.89 2.72
CA ARG A 5 0.80 9.60 2.83
C ARG A 5 1.69 8.51 2.26
N VAL A 6 2.09 7.58 3.10
CA VAL A 6 2.75 6.34 2.67
C VAL A 6 1.70 5.26 2.55
N VAL A 7 1.55 4.69 1.37
CA VAL A 7 0.70 3.52 1.14
C VAL A 7 1.60 2.34 0.86
N GLN A 8 1.48 1.31 1.67
CA GLN A 8 2.23 0.08 1.51
C GLN A 8 1.28 -1.11 1.44
N PHE A 9 1.53 -2.03 0.51
CA PHE A 9 0.63 -3.13 0.24
C PHE A 9 1.36 -4.40 -0.21
N GLN A 10 0.65 -5.51 -0.08
CA GLN A 10 1.06 -6.85 -0.47
C GLN A 10 0.00 -7.44 -1.40
N PHE A 11 0.40 -7.95 -2.55
CA PHE A 11 -0.49 -8.74 -3.41
C PHE A 11 -0.71 -10.15 -2.87
N LYS A 12 -1.86 -10.72 -3.21
CA LYS A 12 -2.15 -12.14 -2.96
C LYS A 12 -1.08 -13.01 -3.61
N PRO A 13 -0.54 -14.02 -2.90
CA PRO A 13 0.43 -14.94 -3.46
C PRO A 13 -0.19 -15.68 -4.64
N ASN A 14 0.54 -15.78 -5.75
CA ASN A 14 0.08 -16.48 -6.94
C ASN A 14 0.47 -17.95 -6.76
N ILE A 15 -0.52 -18.82 -6.50
CA ILE A 15 -0.31 -20.19 -6.00
C ILE A 15 0.50 -21.10 -6.98
N GLY A 16 0.91 -20.60 -8.16
CA GLY A 16 1.67 -21.35 -9.16
C GLY A 16 3.19 -21.47 -8.94
N SER A 17 3.85 -20.55 -8.20
CA SER A 17 5.34 -20.52 -8.09
C SER A 17 5.85 -20.53 -6.63
N ASP A 18 5.00 -20.13 -5.69
CA ASP A 18 5.45 -19.66 -4.37
C ASP A 18 5.67 -20.78 -3.32
N ALA A 19 5.44 -22.05 -3.68
CA ALA A 19 5.67 -23.17 -2.76
C ALA A 19 7.16 -23.41 -2.51
N ILE A 20 8.03 -23.08 -3.47
CA ILE A 20 9.48 -23.29 -3.40
C ILE A 20 10.16 -22.10 -2.68
N ASP A 21 9.63 -20.88 -2.84
CA ASP A 21 10.19 -19.67 -2.21
C ASP A 21 9.87 -19.53 -0.72
N LYS A 22 8.82 -20.21 -0.23
CA LYS A 22 8.47 -20.23 1.21
C LYS A 22 9.53 -20.87 2.10
N VAL A 23 10.37 -21.76 1.55
CA VAL A 23 11.47 -22.41 2.30
C VAL A 23 12.69 -21.50 2.45
N ASN A 24 12.86 -20.50 1.56
CA ASN A 24 14.06 -19.64 1.53
C ASN A 24 13.91 -18.29 2.28
N LEU A 25 12.72 -17.92 2.76
CA LEU A 25 12.44 -16.59 3.32
C LEU A 25 12.44 -16.53 4.87
N SER A 26 13.06 -17.49 5.56
CA SER A 26 13.01 -17.54 7.03
C SER A 26 14.14 -16.76 7.76
N ILE A 27 15.12 -16.18 7.04
CA ILE A 27 16.31 -15.60 7.68
C ILE A 27 16.55 -14.09 7.45
N THR A 28 15.71 -13.38 6.68
CA THR A 28 15.92 -11.94 6.40
C THR A 28 14.66 -11.06 6.57
N SER A 29 13.51 -11.62 6.92
CA SER A 29 12.19 -10.99 6.74
C SER A 29 11.49 -10.52 8.01
N SER A 30 12.15 -10.46 9.18
CA SER A 30 11.51 -10.02 10.43
C SER A 30 11.04 -8.55 10.42
N LEU A 31 11.45 -7.75 9.44
CA LEU A 31 11.01 -6.37 9.22
C LEU A 31 10.01 -6.22 8.05
N LYS A 32 9.82 -7.25 7.23
CA LYS A 32 8.89 -7.24 6.10
C LYS A 32 7.73 -8.17 6.44
N GLN A 33 6.65 -7.64 7.03
CA GLN A 33 5.43 -8.40 7.35
C GLN A 33 4.64 -8.91 6.11
N GLY A 34 5.36 -9.26 5.04
CA GLY A 34 4.82 -9.59 3.72
C GLY A 34 4.61 -8.39 2.81
N ILE A 35 4.83 -7.16 3.26
CA ILE A 35 4.69 -5.96 2.42
C ILE A 35 5.78 -5.92 1.36
N THR A 36 5.37 -5.86 0.10
CA THR A 36 6.26 -5.94 -1.09
C THR A 36 6.33 -4.63 -1.87
N HIS A 37 5.28 -3.82 -1.84
CA HIS A 37 5.17 -2.57 -2.60
C HIS A 37 4.81 -1.41 -1.68
N ALA A 38 5.37 -0.23 -1.94
CA ALA A 38 5.01 1.00 -1.25
C ALA A 38 5.19 2.22 -2.16
N PHE A 39 4.34 3.23 -1.99
CA PHE A 39 4.48 4.53 -2.63
C PHE A 39 4.15 5.66 -1.65
N VAL A 40 4.65 6.86 -1.94
CA VAL A 40 4.42 8.06 -1.14
C VAL A 40 3.69 9.10 -1.98
N ILE A 41 2.63 9.67 -1.43
CA ILE A 41 1.91 10.81 -2.00
C ILE A 41 2.08 12.01 -1.07
N GLN A 42 2.35 13.17 -1.65
CA GLN A 42 2.46 14.42 -0.92
C GLN A 42 1.19 15.23 -1.14
N PHE A 43 0.59 15.70 -0.06
CA PHE A 43 -0.56 16.59 -0.06
C PHE A 43 -0.17 17.90 0.61
N ASP A 44 -0.64 19.02 0.07
CA ASP A 44 -0.42 20.34 0.68
C ASP A 44 -1.40 20.64 1.83
N SER A 45 -2.56 19.96 1.81
CA SER A 45 -3.59 20.09 2.83
C SER A 45 -4.27 18.75 3.19
N PRO A 46 -4.83 18.63 4.41
CA PRO A 46 -5.72 17.52 4.76
C PRO A 46 -6.94 17.40 3.84
N GLU A 47 -7.45 18.52 3.35
CA GLU A 47 -8.62 18.56 2.47
C GLU A 47 -8.32 17.94 1.10
N ASP A 48 -7.13 18.19 0.53
CA ASP A 48 -6.69 17.57 -0.72
C ASP A 48 -6.50 16.06 -0.56
N ARG A 49 -5.97 15.62 0.58
CA ARG A 49 -5.85 14.20 0.95
C ARG A 49 -7.23 13.54 1.03
N ASP A 50 -8.21 14.20 1.64
CA ASP A 50 -9.58 13.70 1.78
C ASP A 50 -10.28 13.58 0.44
N TYR A 51 -10.12 14.61 -0.41
CA TYR A 51 -10.65 14.58 -1.76
C TYR A 51 -10.05 13.43 -2.56
N TYR A 52 -8.73 13.30 -2.59
CA TYR A 52 -8.04 12.23 -3.32
C TYR A 52 -8.46 10.84 -2.82
N ALA A 53 -8.58 10.65 -1.51
CA ALA A 53 -8.86 9.33 -0.94
C ALA A 53 -10.34 8.91 -1.05
N LEU A 54 -11.27 9.87 -0.99
CA LEU A 54 -12.70 9.56 -0.82
C LEU A 54 -13.58 10.00 -2.00
N LYS A 55 -13.11 10.95 -2.82
CA LYS A 55 -13.94 11.61 -3.83
C LYS A 55 -13.39 11.51 -5.24
N ASP A 56 -12.08 11.40 -5.42
CA ASP A 56 -11.46 11.31 -6.74
C ASP A 56 -11.89 10.02 -7.46
N PRO A 57 -12.69 10.11 -8.54
CA PRO A 57 -13.18 8.93 -9.24
C PRO A 57 -12.05 8.11 -9.86
N VAL A 58 -10.91 8.73 -10.21
CA VAL A 58 -9.75 8.02 -10.79
C VAL A 58 -9.07 7.18 -9.70
N HIS A 59 -8.83 7.76 -8.53
CA HIS A 59 -8.26 7.01 -7.41
C HIS A 59 -9.19 5.88 -6.96
N LEU A 60 -10.49 6.15 -6.85
CA LEU A 60 -11.48 5.14 -6.46
C LEU A 60 -11.56 3.97 -7.46
N ALA A 61 -11.44 4.23 -8.75
CA ALA A 61 -11.38 3.18 -9.77
C ALA A 61 -10.15 2.28 -9.58
N VAL A 62 -8.99 2.86 -9.31
CA VAL A 62 -7.75 2.10 -9.03
C VAL A 62 -7.89 1.25 -7.77
N VAL A 63 -8.47 1.81 -6.69
CA VAL A 63 -8.72 1.05 -5.45
C VAL A 63 -9.69 -0.10 -5.69
N ALA A 64 -10.73 0.10 -6.51
CA ALA A 64 -11.68 -0.95 -6.86
C ALA A 64 -11.03 -2.08 -7.68
N GLU A 65 -10.12 -1.76 -8.59
CA GLU A 65 -9.39 -2.74 -9.39
C GLU A 65 -8.34 -3.51 -8.58
N LEU A 66 -7.60 -2.81 -7.71
CA LEU A 66 -6.53 -3.41 -6.89
C LEU A 66 -7.07 -4.15 -5.66
N GLY A 67 -8.20 -3.73 -5.10
CA GLY A 67 -8.77 -4.29 -3.87
C GLY A 67 -8.88 -5.82 -3.87
N PRO A 68 -9.39 -6.47 -4.94
CA PRO A 68 -9.46 -7.93 -5.03
C PRO A 68 -8.10 -8.64 -5.06
N LEU A 69 -7.04 -7.96 -5.53
CA LEU A 69 -5.70 -8.51 -5.73
C LEU A 69 -4.79 -8.31 -4.51
N VAL A 70 -5.11 -7.34 -3.65
CA VAL A 70 -4.33 -7.01 -2.47
C VAL A 70 -4.71 -7.93 -1.30
N GLU A 71 -3.70 -8.48 -0.63
CA GLU A 71 -3.82 -9.31 0.59
C GLU A 71 -3.75 -8.43 1.85
N LYS A 72 -2.84 -7.45 1.86
CA LYS A 72 -2.67 -6.51 2.97
C LYS A 72 -2.42 -5.11 2.43
N VAL A 73 -3.00 -4.11 3.09
CA VAL A 73 -2.75 -2.70 2.83
C VAL A 73 -2.56 -1.99 4.17
N GLN A 74 -1.61 -1.06 4.21
CA GLN A 74 -1.40 -0.15 5.33
C GLN A 74 -1.16 1.25 4.78
N ILE A 75 -1.88 2.20 5.35
CA ILE A 75 -1.83 3.62 4.97
C ILE A 75 -1.35 4.38 6.20
N ILE A 76 -0.31 5.18 6.03
CA ILE A 76 0.33 5.94 7.12
C ILE A 76 0.37 7.40 6.68
N ASP A 77 -0.31 8.26 7.43
CA ASP A 77 -0.27 9.72 7.23
C ASP A 77 0.78 10.33 8.16
N LEU A 78 1.75 11.03 7.59
CA LEU A 78 2.81 11.72 8.31
C LEU A 78 2.66 13.23 8.13
N PRO A 79 2.60 14.03 9.21
CA PRO A 79 2.60 15.47 9.09
C PRO A 79 3.93 15.96 8.51
N ARG A 80 3.86 16.90 7.57
CA ARG A 80 5.01 17.57 6.97
C ARG A 80 5.15 18.95 7.63
N ASN A 81 6.13 19.08 8.51
CA ASN A 81 6.56 20.34 9.11
C ASN A 81 7.34 21.22 8.12
#